data_AF-A0A9E2BN54-F1
#
_entry.id   AF-A0A9E2BN54-F1
#
_cell.length_a   1.000
_cell.length_b   1.000
_cell.length_c   1.000
_cell.angle_alpha   90.00
_cell.angle_beta   90.00
_cell.angle_gamma   90.00
#
_symmetry.space_group_name_H-M   'P 1'
#
loop_
_entity.id
_entity.type
_entity.pdbx_description
1 polymer ?
#
loop_
_entity_poly.entity_id
_entity_poly.type
_entity_poly.pdbx_seq_one_letter_code
_entity_poly.pdbx_strand_id
1 'polypeptide(L)'
;MSKESRNNVTKNQLCVVEKHMDGAIILNSFIQGKLLKKIQSANYPIVVMDRILDLPHVTSVVPDNEIGGAMAVGHLISSGCKKNRDSLLGARKAMKTMLV
;
A
#
# COMPACT_ATOMS: atom_id res chain seq x y z
N MET A 1 12.51 1.78 -18.46
CA MET A 1 11.22 1.05 -18.36
C MET A 1 10.68 0.82 -19.77
N SER A 2 10.57 -0.44 -20.21
CA SER A 2 10.17 -0.87 -21.57
C SER A 2 8.74 -0.41 -21.92
N LYS A 3 8.44 -0.20 -23.21
CA LYS A 3 7.12 0.24 -23.71
C LYS A 3 6.00 -0.79 -23.45
N GLU A 4 6.37 -2.05 -23.27
CA GLU A 4 5.46 -3.18 -23.13
C GLU A 4 4.78 -3.23 -21.75
N SER A 5 5.51 -2.87 -20.68
CA SER A 5 4.96 -2.75 -19.33
C SER A 5 3.99 -1.57 -19.18
N ARG A 6 4.01 -0.60 -20.10
CA ARG A 6 3.03 0.50 -20.10
C ARG A 6 1.66 0.05 -20.61
N ASN A 7 1.60 -0.78 -21.66
CA ASN A 7 0.33 -1.24 -22.26
C ASN A 7 -0.47 -2.16 -21.34
N ASN A 8 0.21 -3.03 -20.59
CA ASN A 8 -0.46 -3.97 -19.69
C ASN A 8 -1.08 -3.26 -18.48
N VAL A 9 -0.45 -2.18 -18.01
CA VAL A 9 -0.98 -1.35 -16.92
C VAL A 9 -2.29 -0.66 -17.33
N THR A 10 -2.38 -0.15 -18.56
CA THR A 10 -3.60 0.49 -19.06
C THR A 10 -4.74 -0.51 -19.24
N LYS A 11 -4.44 -1.72 -19.72
CA LYS A 11 -5.44 -2.76 -19.98
C LYS A 11 -6.08 -3.30 -18.68
N ASN A 12 -5.26 -3.53 -17.66
CA ASN A 12 -5.77 -3.99 -16.35
C ASN A 12 -6.60 -2.92 -15.65
N GLN A 13 -6.26 -1.63 -15.82
CA GLN A 13 -7.07 -0.53 -15.32
C GLN A 13 -8.42 -0.45 -16.03
N LEU A 14 -8.45 -0.71 -17.34
CA LEU A 14 -9.68 -0.65 -18.14
C LEU A 14 -10.73 -1.66 -17.67
N CYS A 15 -10.35 -2.93 -17.44
CA CYS A 15 -11.28 -3.96 -16.98
C CYS A 15 -11.93 -3.65 -15.61
N VAL A 16 -11.19 -2.98 -14.73
CA VAL A 16 -11.70 -2.53 -13.43
C VAL A 16 -12.68 -1.36 -13.57
N VAL A 17 -12.40 -0.45 -14.52
CA VAL A 17 -13.27 0.72 -14.79
C VAL A 17 -14.57 0.31 -15.48
N GLU A 18 -14.50 -0.61 -16.44
CA GLU A 18 -15.65 -1.07 -17.20
C GLU A 18 -16.52 -2.06 -16.41
N LYS A 19 -16.18 -2.38 -15.15
CA LYS A 19 -16.94 -3.27 -14.25
C LYS A 19 -17.36 -4.60 -14.88
N HIS A 20 -16.49 -5.21 -15.69
CA HIS A 20 -16.74 -6.55 -16.24
C HIS A 20 -16.56 -7.68 -15.20
N MET A 21 -16.46 -7.32 -13.92
CA MET A 21 -16.23 -8.21 -12.78
C MET A 21 -17.14 -7.74 -11.63
N ASP A 22 -17.36 -8.60 -10.63
CA ASP A 22 -18.21 -8.27 -9.47
C ASP A 22 -17.49 -7.41 -8.41
N GLY A 23 -16.17 -7.25 -8.53
CA GLY A 23 -15.34 -6.49 -7.61
C GLY A 23 -13.86 -6.57 -7.97
N ALA A 24 -13.00 -6.01 -7.11
CA ALA A 24 -11.55 -5.99 -7.37
C ALA A 24 -10.69 -6.08 -6.09
N ILE A 25 -9.58 -6.80 -6.16
CA ILE A 25 -8.48 -6.75 -5.18
C ILE A 25 -7.29 -6.06 -5.85
N ILE A 26 -6.79 -4.96 -5.27
CA ILE A 26 -5.81 -4.07 -5.90
C ILE A 26 -4.56 -3.95 -5.03
N LEU A 27 -3.46 -4.54 -5.52
CA LEU A 27 -2.10 -4.38 -4.98
C LEU A 27 -1.26 -3.34 -5.76
N ASN A 28 -1.87 -2.56 -6.65
CA ASN A 28 -1.14 -1.69 -7.58
C ASN A 28 -1.19 -0.21 -7.16
N SER A 29 -0.11 0.29 -6.54
CA SER A 29 0.06 1.68 -6.08
C SER A 29 -0.17 2.76 -7.16
N PHE A 30 -0.07 2.41 -8.45
CA PHE A 30 -0.27 3.35 -9.56
C PHE A 30 -1.74 3.67 -9.86
N ILE A 31 -2.71 2.88 -9.37
CA ILE A 31 -4.12 3.21 -9.54
C ILE A 31 -4.49 4.37 -8.61
N GLN A 32 -4.95 5.48 -9.19
CA GLN A 32 -5.28 6.69 -8.45
C GLN A 32 -6.55 6.48 -7.60
N GLY A 33 -6.53 6.94 -6.34
CA GLY A 33 -7.70 6.86 -5.44
C GLY A 33 -8.94 7.59 -5.98
N LYS A 34 -8.77 8.64 -6.79
CA LYS A 34 -9.88 9.33 -7.46
C LYS A 34 -10.65 8.42 -8.42
N LEU A 35 -9.97 7.48 -9.07
CA LEU A 35 -10.62 6.49 -9.94
C LEU A 35 -11.43 5.51 -9.09
N LEU A 36 -10.82 4.96 -8.04
CA LEU A 36 -11.47 4.03 -7.12
C LEU A 36 -12.73 4.62 -6.48
N LYS A 37 -12.68 5.91 -6.09
CA LYS A 37 -13.84 6.65 -5.59
C LYS A 37 -15.00 6.72 -6.58
N LYS A 38 -14.72 6.79 -7.88
CA LYS A 38 -15.76 6.85 -8.93
C LYS A 38 -16.41 5.50 -9.19
N ILE A 39 -15.64 4.42 -9.11
CA ILE A 39 -16.12 3.08 -9.50
C ILE A 39 -16.70 2.30 -8.32
N GLN A 40 -16.26 2.57 -7.09
CA GLN A 40 -16.76 1.87 -5.91
C GLN A 40 -18.28 2.03 -5.77
N SER A 41 -18.94 0.97 -5.36
CA SER A 41 -20.38 0.96 -5.09
C SER A 41 -20.72 -0.29 -4.29
N ALA A 42 -21.93 -0.36 -3.72
CA ALA A 42 -22.41 -1.56 -3.03
C ALA A 42 -22.33 -2.84 -3.89
N ASN A 43 -22.54 -2.70 -5.21
CA ASN A 43 -22.47 -3.80 -6.18
C ASN A 43 -21.07 -3.99 -6.80
N TYR A 44 -20.07 -3.24 -6.31
CA TYR A 44 -18.69 -3.34 -6.77
C TYR A 44 -17.74 -3.05 -5.61
N PRO A 45 -17.62 -3.98 -4.64
CA PRO A 45 -16.70 -3.84 -3.52
C PRO A 45 -15.24 -3.92 -4.00
N ILE A 46 -14.38 -3.12 -3.36
CA ILE A 46 -12.96 -3.06 -3.69
C ILE A 46 -12.14 -3.31 -2.43
N VAL A 47 -11.17 -4.22 -2.52
CA VAL A 47 -10.14 -4.39 -1.50
C VAL A 47 -8.85 -3.79 -2.02
N VAL A 48 -8.22 -2.90 -1.27
CA VAL A 48 -6.90 -2.36 -1.59
C VAL A 48 -5.88 -2.86 -0.58
N MET A 49 -4.68 -3.16 -1.06
CA MET A 49 -3.57 -3.54 -0.20
C MET A 49 -2.45 -2.50 -0.25
N ASP A 50 -1.62 -2.50 0.79
CA ASP A 50 -0.41 -1.65 0.90
C ASP A 50 -0.68 -0.13 0.95
N ARG A 51 -1.94 0.27 1.04
CA ARG A 51 -2.33 1.66 1.27
C ARG A 51 -3.65 1.77 2.01
N ILE A 52 -3.83 2.93 2.63
CA ILE A 52 -5.07 3.30 3.31
C ILE A 52 -5.88 4.22 2.40
N LEU A 53 -7.15 3.86 2.17
CA LEU A 53 -8.13 4.69 1.46
C LEU A 53 -9.42 4.71 2.28
N ASP A 54 -9.81 5.88 2.75
CA ASP A 54 -11.06 6.09 3.45
C ASP A 54 -12.18 6.41 2.43
N LEU A 55 -12.81 5.35 1.92
CA LEU A 55 -13.89 5.44 0.94
C LEU A 55 -14.99 4.40 1.27
N PRO A 56 -16.27 4.73 1.02
CA PRO A 56 -17.34 3.74 1.10
C PRO A 56 -17.04 2.54 0.19
N HIS A 57 -17.44 1.34 0.63
CA HIS A 57 -17.28 0.09 -0.14
C HIS A 57 -15.83 -0.23 -0.58
N VAL A 58 -14.84 0.41 0.04
CA VAL A 58 -13.42 0.09 -0.11
C VAL A 58 -12.88 -0.40 1.23
N THR A 59 -12.23 -1.55 1.24
CA THR A 59 -11.56 -2.09 2.43
C THR A 59 -10.05 -2.05 2.22
N SER A 60 -9.33 -1.42 3.15
CA SER A 60 -7.87 -1.38 3.16
C SER A 60 -7.31 -2.52 4.00
N VAL A 61 -6.42 -3.32 3.40
CA VAL A 61 -5.64 -4.34 4.08
C VAL A 61 -4.18 -3.89 4.07
N VAL A 62 -3.69 -3.44 5.23
CA VAL A 62 -2.31 -2.99 5.40
C VAL A 62 -1.62 -3.79 6.50
N PRO A 63 -0.35 -4.19 6.31
CA PRO A 63 0.45 -4.72 7.40
C PRO A 63 0.76 -3.62 8.42
N ASP A 64 0.98 -4.02 9.67
CA ASP A 64 1.53 -3.13 10.69
C ASP A 64 3.04 -2.93 10.44
N ASN A 65 3.34 -1.98 9.56
CA ASN A 65 4.70 -1.65 9.18
C ASN A 65 5.52 -1.07 10.35
N GLU A 66 4.87 -0.46 11.35
CA GLU A 66 5.55 0.09 12.53
C GLU A 66 6.05 -1.05 13.42
N ILE A 67 5.15 -1.95 13.83
CA ILE A 67 5.50 -3.10 14.65
C ILE A 67 6.49 -4.01 13.91
N GLY A 68 6.22 -4.30 12.63
CA GLY A 68 7.10 -5.13 11.81
C GLY A 68 8.52 -4.54 11.70
N GLY A 69 8.63 -3.23 11.47
CA GLY A 69 9.91 -2.53 11.42
C GLY A 69 10.64 -2.53 12.78
N ALA A 70 9.91 -2.26 13.87
CA ALA A 70 10.45 -2.27 15.21
C ALA A 70 10.97 -3.66 15.62
N MET A 71 10.25 -4.73 15.27
CA MET A 71 10.66 -6.12 15.50
C MET A 71 11.94 -6.47 14.73
N ALA A 72 12.00 -6.12 13.44
CA ALA A 72 13.19 -6.38 12.61
C ALA A 72 14.43 -5.67 13.15
N VAL A 73 14.29 -4.39 13.50
CA VAL A 73 15.35 -3.59 14.12
C VAL A 73 15.76 -4.14 15.48
N GLY A 74 14.78 -4.50 16.32
CA GLY A 74 15.03 -5.09 17.63
C GLY A 74 15.85 -6.38 17.52
N HIS A 75 15.51 -7.24 16.55
CA HIS A 75 16.27 -8.44 16.27
C HIS A 75 17.72 -8.14 15.86
N LEU A 76 17.94 -7.20 14.93
CA LEU A 76 19.30 -6.81 14.52
C LEU A 76 20.16 -6.31 15.68
N ILE A 77 19.60 -5.46 16.54
CA ILE A 77 20.29 -4.95 17.73
C ILE A 77 20.65 -6.12 18.66
N SER A 78 19.71 -7.02 18.92
CA SER A 78 19.91 -8.19 19.77
C SER A 78 20.95 -9.17 19.22
N SER A 79 21.04 -9.29 17.89
CA SER A 79 21.99 -10.13 17.17
C SER A 79 23.40 -9.52 17.06
N GLY A 80 23.66 -8.39 17.72
CA GLY A 80 24.99 -7.78 17.79
C GLY A 80 25.28 -6.74 16.71
N CYS A 81 24.30 -6.41 15.84
CA CYS A 81 24.39 -5.25 14.94
C CYS A 81 24.22 -3.95 15.73
N LYS A 82 25.25 -3.57 16.48
CA LYS A 82 25.31 -2.38 17.33
C LYS A 82 25.67 -1.08 16.57
N LYS A 83 25.86 -1.13 15.24
CA LYS A 83 26.32 0.03 14.48
C LYS A 83 25.20 1.09 14.38
N ASN A 84 25.39 2.08 15.24
CA ASN A 84 24.89 3.45 15.18
C ASN A 84 23.47 3.63 15.73
N ARG A 85 23.41 3.75 17.06
CA ARG A 85 22.27 4.27 17.84
C ARG A 85 21.66 5.56 17.23
N ASP A 86 22.46 6.33 16.49
CA ASP A 86 22.06 7.58 15.84
C ASP A 86 21.23 7.38 14.55
N SER A 87 21.49 6.33 13.75
CA SER A 87 20.66 6.02 12.57
C SER A 87 19.32 5.38 12.94
N LEU A 88 19.29 4.68 14.08
CA LEU A 88 18.08 4.08 14.67
C LEU A 88 17.14 5.14 15.27
N LEU A 89 17.69 6.22 15.85
CA LEU A 89 16.90 7.36 16.30
C LEU A 89 16.25 8.10 15.11
N GLY A 90 16.97 8.18 13.99
CA GLY A 90 16.45 8.67 12.70
C GLY A 90 15.27 7.84 12.18
N ALA A 91 15.38 6.51 12.20
CA ALA A 91 14.28 5.61 11.80
C ALA A 91 13.05 5.77 12.71
N ARG A 92 13.25 5.85 14.03
CA ARG A 92 12.15 6.06 15.00
C ARG A 92 11.48 7.43 14.84
N LYS A 93 12.25 8.47 14.51
CA LYS A 93 11.75 9.82 14.21
C LYS A 93 11.04 9.88 12.85
N ALA A 94 11.53 9.16 11.84
CA ALA A 94 10.90 9.04 10.52
C ALA A 94 9.55 8.31 10.61
N MET A 95 9.47 7.20 11.38
CA MET A 95 8.21 6.49 11.62
C MET A 95 7.17 7.37 12.32
N LYS A 96 7.58 8.19 13.29
CA LYS A 96 6.68 9.13 13.98
C LYS A 96 6.20 10.29 13.10
N THR A 97 6.97 10.66 12.07
CA THR A 97 6.63 11.78 11.16
C THR A 97 5.73 11.32 10.01
N MET A 98 5.73 10.04 9.66
CA MET A 98 4.94 9.48 8.56
C MET A 98 3.45 9.24 8.93
N LEU A 99 3.08 9.51 10.18
CA LEU A 99 1.74 9.36 10.77
C LEU A 99 0.95 10.69 10.85
N VAL A 100 1.39 11.74 10.13
CA VAL A 100 0.70 13.04 10.02
C VAL A 100 0.29 13.29 8.56
#